data_AF-A0AAN9ALT4-F1
#
_entry.id   AF-A0AAN9ALT4-F1
#
_cell.length_a   1.000
_cell.length_b   1.000
_cell.length_c   1.000
_cell.angle_alpha   90.00
_cell.angle_beta   90.00
_cell.angle_gamma   90.00
#
_symmetry.space_group_name_H-M   'P 1'
#
loop_
_entity.id
_entity.type
_entity.pdbx_description
1 polymer ?
#
loop_
_entity_poly.entity_id
_entity_poly.type
_entity_poly.pdbx_seq_one_letter_code
_entity_poly.pdbx_strand_id
1 'polypeptide(L)'
;MAKRFAHLTDAEVDEKRLKLTAENTKRSNLTAANAFRDYLREKDLNTTFEDFAPDVLDKNLGQFYMEARRANGQLYQGSSLH
;
A
#
# COMPACT_ATOMS: atom_id res chain seq x y z
N MET A 1 -31.90 -4.53 -27.28
CA MET A 1 -30.43 -4.72 -27.28
C MET A 1 -29.92 -4.52 -25.86
N ALA A 2 -29.54 -5.59 -25.16
CA ALA A 2 -28.94 -5.48 -23.84
C ALA A 2 -27.53 -4.90 -23.99
N LYS A 3 -27.25 -3.75 -23.35
CA LYS A 3 -25.90 -3.17 -23.33
C LYS A 3 -25.01 -4.01 -22.41
N ARG A 4 -23.89 -4.51 -22.94
CA ARG A 4 -22.89 -5.32 -22.23
C ARG A 4 -22.22 -4.58 -21.06
N PHE A 5 -22.23 -3.26 -21.07
CA PHE A 5 -21.61 -2.41 -20.06
C PHE A 5 -22.56 -1.31 -19.61
N ALA A 6 -22.78 -1.21 -18.31
CA ALA A 6 -23.54 -0.13 -17.69
C ALA A 6 -22.65 1.12 -17.55
N HIS A 7 -23.20 2.29 -17.87
CA HIS A 7 -22.59 3.55 -17.46
C HIS A 7 -22.87 3.74 -15.97
N LEU A 8 -21.87 3.45 -15.14
CA LEU A 8 -21.90 3.82 -13.73
C LEU A 8 -21.53 5.30 -13.63
N THR A 9 -22.26 6.01 -12.79
CA THR A 9 -21.89 7.37 -12.37
C THR A 9 -20.67 7.32 -11.45
N ASP A 10 -19.91 8.43 -11.36
CA ASP A 10 -18.75 8.51 -10.45
C ASP A 10 -19.10 8.15 -9.00
N ALA A 11 -20.30 8.52 -8.54
CA ALA A 11 -20.81 8.18 -7.21
C ALA A 11 -21.01 6.66 -7.02
N GLU A 12 -21.53 5.95 -8.03
CA GLU A 12 -21.70 4.49 -7.97
C GLU A 12 -20.36 3.75 -8.06
N VAL A 13 -19.38 4.32 -8.77
CA VAL A 13 -18.01 3.80 -8.80
C VAL A 13 -17.36 3.93 -7.43
N ASP A 14 -17.51 5.09 -6.76
CA ASP A 14 -16.98 5.32 -5.42
C ASP A 14 -17.67 4.44 -4.37
N GLU A 15 -18.99 4.29 -4.40
CA GLU A 15 -19.71 3.40 -3.49
C GLU A 15 -19.26 1.94 -3.68
N LYS A 16 -19.07 1.50 -4.93
CA LYS A 16 -18.53 0.16 -5.22
C LYS A 16 -17.10 0.02 -4.71
N ARG A 17 -16.23 1.02 -4.89
CA ARG A 17 -14.86 1.00 -4.34
C ARG A 17 -14.85 0.92 -2.81
N LEU A 18 -15.73 1.66 -2.15
CA LEU A 18 -15.88 1.63 -0.69
C LEU A 18 -16.36 0.26 -0.19
N LYS A 19 -17.28 -0.39 -0.92
CA LYS A 19 -17.77 -1.76 -0.64
C LYS A 19 -16.76 -2.85 -0.98
N LEU A 20 -15.94 -2.65 -2.01
CA LEU A 20 -14.89 -3.59 -2.42
C LEU A 20 -13.68 -3.58 -1.47
N THR A 21 -13.38 -2.43 -0.86
CA THR A 21 -12.30 -2.32 0.10
C THR A 21 -12.77 -2.84 1.46
N ALA A 22 -12.68 -4.15 1.66
CA ALA A 22 -12.98 -4.78 2.94
C ALA A 22 -12.25 -4.06 4.08
N GLU A 23 -12.90 -3.88 5.23
CA GLU A 23 -12.29 -3.20 6.40
C GLU A 23 -10.94 -3.83 6.79
N ASN A 24 -10.81 -5.14 6.60
CA ASN A 24 -9.55 -5.87 6.81
C ASN A 24 -8.43 -5.39 5.88
N THR A 25 -8.72 -5.13 4.61
CA THR A 25 -7.76 -4.58 3.64
C THR A 25 -7.36 -3.15 4.01
N LYS A 26 -8.31 -2.32 4.46
CA LYS A 26 -7.99 -0.96 4.95
C LYS A 26 -7.04 -1.00 6.15
N ARG A 27 -7.31 -1.89 7.12
CA ARG A 27 -6.46 -2.07 8.30
C ARG A 27 -5.07 -2.58 7.92
N SER A 28 -4.98 -3.57 7.02
CA SER A 28 -3.70 -4.09 6.54
C SER A 28 -2.88 -3.00 5.84
N ASN A 29 -3.50 -2.22 4.94
CA ASN A 29 -2.84 -1.12 4.25
C ASN A 29 -2.37 -0.03 5.23
N LEU A 30 -3.17 0.30 6.25
CA LEU A 30 -2.77 1.25 7.30
C LEU A 30 -1.56 0.74 8.08
N THR A 31 -1.54 -0.55 8.43
CA THR A 31 -0.39 -1.17 9.11
C THR A 31 0.86 -1.12 8.23
N ALA A 32 0.76 -1.46 6.95
CA ALA A 32 1.89 -1.39 6.02
C ALA A 32 2.41 0.05 5.85
N ALA A 33 1.50 1.02 5.71
CA ALA A 33 1.84 2.44 5.61
C ALA A 33 2.58 2.95 6.87
N ASN A 34 2.12 2.55 8.06
CA ASN A 34 2.80 2.91 9.31
C ASN A 34 4.19 2.28 9.40
N ALA A 35 4.34 1.00 9.07
CA ALA A 35 5.63 0.32 9.09
C ALA A 35 6.64 0.97 8.12
N PHE A 36 6.18 1.36 6.93
CA PHE A 36 7.01 2.09 5.98
C PHE A 36 7.38 3.49 6.48
N ARG A 37 6.43 4.20 7.12
CA ARG A 37 6.69 5.51 7.73
C ARG A 37 7.72 5.43 8.85
N ASP A 38 7.66 4.40 9.68
CA ASP A 38 8.64 4.16 10.74
C ASP A 38 10.02 3.87 10.16
N TYR A 39 10.10 3.04 9.11
CA TYR A 39 11.35 2.81 8.38
C TYR A 39 11.95 4.11 7.82
N LEU A 40 11.14 4.94 7.17
CA LEU A 40 11.61 6.23 6.64
C LEU A 40 12.14 7.13 7.76
N ARG A 41 11.48 7.15 8.93
CA ARG A 41 11.94 7.88 10.11
C ARG A 41 13.27 7.34 10.64
N GLU A 42 13.45 6.02 10.71
CA GLU A 42 14.71 5.40 11.14
C GLU A 42 15.88 5.71 10.19
N LYS A 43 15.59 5.90 8.91
CA LYS A 43 16.57 6.27 7.87
C LYS A 43 16.80 7.78 7.72
N ASP A 44 16.16 8.60 8.57
CA ASP A 44 16.16 10.07 8.49
C ASP A 44 15.67 10.60 7.12
N LEU A 45 14.71 9.87 6.51
CA LEU A 45 14.08 10.22 5.25
C LEU A 45 12.74 10.94 5.47
N ASN A 46 12.26 11.62 4.43
CA ASN A 46 10.95 12.27 4.46
C ASN A 46 9.84 11.22 4.66
N THR A 47 8.99 11.42 5.67
CA THR A 47 7.91 10.50 6.05
C THR A 47 6.60 10.76 5.29
N THR A 48 6.53 11.88 4.56
CA THR A 48 5.40 12.24 3.69
C THR A 48 5.58 11.60 2.31
N PHE A 49 5.56 10.26 2.28
CA PHE A 49 5.77 9.49 1.04
C PHE A 49 4.61 9.61 0.04
N GLU A 50 3.48 10.21 0.44
CA GLU A 50 2.36 10.55 -0.43
C GLU A 50 2.75 11.60 -1.49
N ASP A 51 3.74 12.43 -1.20
CA ASP A 51 4.28 13.45 -2.11
C ASP A 51 5.47 12.94 -2.94
N PHE A 52 5.85 11.67 -2.80
CA PHE A 52 6.99 11.14 -3.52
C PHE A 52 6.68 10.99 -5.00
N ALA A 53 7.68 11.34 -5.84
CA ALA A 53 7.65 10.94 -7.23
C ALA A 53 7.63 9.39 -7.32
N PRO A 54 6.93 8.79 -8.30
CA PRO A 54 6.79 7.34 -8.38
C PRO A 54 8.11 6.56 -8.36
N ASP A 55 9.15 7.09 -8.98
CA ASP A 55 10.49 6.50 -9.02
C ASP A 55 11.18 6.54 -7.64
N VAL A 56 10.98 7.62 -6.89
CA VAL A 56 11.51 7.77 -5.53
C VAL A 56 10.78 6.83 -4.57
N LEU A 57 9.46 6.69 -4.74
CA LEU A 57 8.67 5.77 -3.94
C LEU A 57 9.09 4.31 -4.20
N ASP A 58 9.21 3.91 -5.47
CA ASP A 58 9.61 2.55 -5.86
C ASP A 58 10.99 2.18 -5.29
N LYS A 59 11.97 3.09 -5.38
CA LYS A 59 13.30 2.88 -4.82
C LYS A 59 13.28 2.69 -3.30
N ASN A 60 12.55 3.56 -2.58
CA ASN A 60 12.47 3.48 -1.12
C ASN A 60 11.70 2.25 -0.65
N LEU A 61 10.65 1.84 -1.37
CA LEU A 61 9.94 0.60 -1.12
C LEU A 61 10.83 -0.63 -1.38
N GLY A 62 11.62 -0.62 -2.45
CA GLY A 62 12.58 -1.70 -2.73
C GLY A 62 13.58 -1.88 -1.60
N GLN A 63 14.16 -0.79 -1.11
CA GLN A 63 15.04 -0.82 0.07
C GLN A 63 14.30 -1.27 1.33
N PHE A 64 13.11 -0.75 1.56
CA PHE A 64 12.26 -1.17 2.67
C PHE A 64 12.00 -2.68 2.64
N TYR A 65 11.62 -3.28 1.52
CA TYR A 65 11.37 -4.72 1.45
C TYR A 65 12.64 -5.57 1.59
N MET A 66 13.80 -5.04 1.19
CA MET A 66 15.10 -5.70 1.41
C MET A 66 15.58 -5.61 2.86
N GLU A 67 15.30 -4.51 3.54
CA GLU A 67 15.77 -4.24 4.90
C GLU A 67 14.77 -4.62 5.97
N ALA A 68 13.47 -4.70 5.62
CA ALA A 68 12.40 -5.11 6.49
C ALA A 68 12.65 -6.54 6.94
N ARG A 69 12.92 -6.68 8.23
CA ARG A 69 13.06 -7.96 8.91
C ARG A 69 11.81 -8.21 9.74
N ARG A 70 11.42 -9.48 9.86
CA ARG A 70 10.44 -9.91 10.86
C ARG A 70 10.99 -9.67 12.26
N ALA A 71 10.12 -9.67 13.27
CA ALA A 71 10.51 -9.48 14.69
C ALA A 71 11.58 -10.46 15.20
N ASN A 72 11.85 -11.56 14.48
CA ASN A 72 12.92 -12.53 14.75
C ASN A 72 14.23 -12.26 13.99
N GLY A 73 14.37 -11.12 13.31
CA GLY A 73 15.56 -10.72 12.56
C GLY A 73 15.72 -11.37 11.17
N GLN A 74 14.79 -12.20 10.72
CA GLN A 74 14.84 -12.82 9.38
C GLN A 74 14.25 -11.88 8.31
N LEU A 75 14.86 -11.84 7.12
CA LEU A 75 14.29 -11.18 5.93
C LEU A 75 12.90 -11.75 5.63
N TYR A 76 11.96 -10.88 5.26
CA TYR A 76 10.69 -11.33 4.68
C TYR A 76 10.99 -12.18 3.44
N GLN A 77 10.65 -13.47 3.46
CA GLN A 77 10.71 -14.28 2.25
C GLN A 77 9.70 -13.71 1.26
N GLY A 78 10.13 -13.44 0.02
CA GLY A 78 9.34 -12.74 -1.01
C GLY A 78 7.99 -13.38 -1.35
N SER A 79 7.70 -14.58 -0.86
CA SER A 79 6.42 -15.29 -0.98
C SER A 79 5.42 -15.02 0.16
N SER A 80 5.76 -14.16 1.13
CA SER A 80 4.91 -13.89 2.32
C SER A 80 4.21 -12.53 2.31
N LEU A 81 4.24 -11.80 1.20
CA LEU A 81 3.45 -10.57 1.00
C LEU A 81 2.19 -10.91 0.18
N HIS A 82 1.26 -11.65 0.78
CA HIS A 82 -0.07 -11.95 0.22
C HIS A 82 -1.14 -11.77 1.29
#